data_AF-D2QSZ6-F1
#
_entry.id   AF-D2QSZ6-F1
#
_cell.length_a   1.000
_cell.length_b   1.000
_cell.length_c   1.000
_cell.angle_alpha   90.00
_cell.angle_beta   90.00
_cell.angle_gamma   90.00
#
_symmetry.space_group_name_H-M   'P 1'
#
loop_
_entity.id
_entity.type
_entity.pdbx_description
1 polymer ?
#
loop_
_entity_poly.entity_id
_entity_poly.type
_entity_poly.pdbx_seq_one_letter_code
_entity_poly.pdbx_strand_id
1 'polypeptide(L)'
;MYSFTNQFSGPTLRQRVGMINSRRSGPWAWWRYALWVVLMGCIVLACQHEVREHVYIPGEPRKSKTLAATNPTRARVVELEDKKTWYRHLALFQNKIGTAVVQSKPIILQLKADHFALPEDYKYESAIYIDGKEASVEALEKLSPEFVSELFVMHQWENMPDADKQTKPYQILVQTSSRPVVFNERRKQFFTLLQAAALSKHPLGETFSFNMNQLLEATFFHDKNALVERTKNEHLRMYDEYTGTTEVFINNLPSTPADVKTVHVREVARLYTKERPYDEWFRADYPSPRFELHIETTPKRAKRDSSQYVFSPFYTGDF
;
A
#
# COMPACT_ATOMS: atom_id res chain seq x y z
N MET A 1 -14.71 -5.10 48.17
CA MET A 1 -16.12 -5.51 48.32
C MET A 1 -16.83 -5.17 47.02
N TYR A 2 -17.00 -6.14 46.12
CA TYR A 2 -17.62 -5.93 44.81
C TYR A 2 -19.14 -5.99 44.95
N SER A 3 -19.84 -4.93 44.56
CA SER A 3 -21.29 -4.96 44.34
C SER A 3 -21.54 -5.05 42.84
N PHE A 4 -21.73 -6.28 42.35
CA PHE A 4 -22.38 -6.52 41.08
C PHE A 4 -23.88 -6.42 41.30
N THR A 5 -24.49 -5.29 40.95
CA THR A 5 -25.94 -5.19 40.82
C THR A 5 -26.33 -5.57 39.40
N ASN A 6 -26.57 -6.87 39.19
CA ASN A 6 -27.29 -7.37 38.01
C ASN A 6 -28.74 -6.88 38.07
N GLN A 7 -29.02 -5.69 37.54
CA GLN A 7 -30.39 -5.29 37.23
C GLN A 7 -30.78 -5.87 35.88
N PHE A 8 -31.25 -7.12 35.90
CA PHE A 8 -32.05 -7.62 34.78
C PHE A 8 -33.42 -6.91 34.83
N SER A 9 -33.53 -5.80 34.10
CA SER A 9 -34.79 -5.12 33.81
C SER A 9 -35.57 -5.94 32.77
N GLY A 10 -36.06 -7.11 33.19
CA GLY A 10 -37.00 -7.89 32.40
C GLY A 10 -38.29 -7.10 32.18
N PRO A 11 -38.97 -7.28 31.03
CA PRO A 11 -40.20 -6.56 30.76
C PRO A 11 -41.25 -6.90 31.83
N THR A 12 -41.74 -5.85 32.50
CA THR A 12 -42.75 -5.95 33.55
C THR A 12 -44.01 -6.64 33.02
N LEU A 13 -44.80 -7.26 33.90
CA LEU A 13 -46.05 -7.95 33.51
C LEU A 13 -46.98 -7.03 32.70
N ARG A 14 -46.96 -5.72 33.00
CA ARG A 14 -47.67 -4.67 32.27
C ARG A 14 -47.18 -4.48 30.83
N GLN A 15 -45.86 -4.54 30.60
CA GLN A 15 -45.28 -4.50 29.24
C GLN A 15 -45.59 -5.77 28.44
N ARG A 16 -45.61 -6.93 29.11
CA ARG A 16 -45.98 -8.21 28.46
C ARG A 16 -47.44 -8.22 28.04
N VAL A 17 -48.35 -7.80 28.91
CA VAL A 17 -49.78 -7.66 28.59
C VAL A 17 -50.00 -6.58 27.51
N GLY A 18 -49.23 -5.48 27.54
CA GLY A 18 -49.27 -4.44 26.51
C GLY A 18 -48.83 -4.92 25.12
N MET A 19 -47.84 -5.82 25.04
CA MET A 19 -47.44 -6.44 23.77
C MET A 19 -48.50 -7.42 23.24
N ILE A 20 -49.11 -8.22 24.11
CA ILE A 20 -50.18 -9.17 23.73
C ILE A 20 -51.44 -8.44 23.26
N ASN A 21 -51.78 -7.29 23.86
CA ASN A 21 -52.92 -6.45 23.47
C ASN A 21 -52.57 -5.34 22.47
N SER A 22 -51.38 -5.35 21.88
CA SER A 22 -51.01 -4.36 20.88
C SER A 22 -51.88 -4.52 19.63
N ARG A 23 -52.41 -3.42 19.09
CA ARG A 23 -53.20 -3.44 17.86
C ARG A 23 -52.35 -4.04 16.74
N ARG A 24 -52.87 -5.07 16.05
CA ARG A 24 -52.27 -5.63 14.84
C ARG A 24 -51.89 -4.47 13.92
N SER A 25 -50.62 -4.40 13.56
CA SER A 25 -50.09 -3.44 12.60
C SER A 25 -50.96 -3.49 11.35
N GLY A 26 -51.63 -2.37 11.04
CA GLY A 26 -52.46 -2.28 9.84
C GLY A 26 -51.59 -2.43 8.57
N PRO A 27 -52.21 -2.67 7.41
CA PRO A 27 -51.50 -2.75 6.12
C PRO A 27 -50.64 -1.51 5.81
N TRP A 28 -50.93 -0.37 6.45
CA TRP A 28 -50.14 0.85 6.43
C TRP A 28 -48.82 0.81 7.24
N ALA A 29 -48.52 -0.26 7.98
CA ALA A 29 -47.19 -0.44 8.57
C ALA A 29 -46.17 -0.96 7.52
N TRP A 30 -46.66 -1.56 6.43
CA TRP A 30 -45.83 -2.20 5.43
C TRP A 30 -44.93 -1.22 4.67
N TRP A 31 -45.38 0.03 4.46
CA TRP A 31 -44.54 1.05 3.79
C TRP A 31 -43.30 1.40 4.60
N ARG A 32 -43.35 1.34 5.94
CA ARG A 32 -42.18 1.58 6.79
C ARG A 32 -41.13 0.49 6.59
N TYR A 33 -41.58 -0.76 6.49
CA TYR A 33 -40.68 -1.88 6.19
C TYR A 33 -40.15 -1.84 4.76
N ALA A 34 -40.99 -1.47 3.78
CA ALA A 34 -40.55 -1.25 2.41
C ALA A 34 -39.51 -0.13 2.32
N LEU A 35 -39.70 0.97 3.05
CA LEU A 35 -38.74 2.07 3.12
C LEU A 35 -37.42 1.63 3.74
N TRP A 36 -37.45 0.82 4.80
CA TRP A 36 -36.25 0.22 5.39
C TRP A 36 -35.52 -0.72 4.42
N VAL A 37 -36.24 -1.54 3.66
CA VAL A 37 -35.66 -2.42 2.64
C VAL A 37 -35.00 -1.61 1.51
N VAL A 38 -35.66 -0.56 1.04
CA VAL A 38 -35.10 0.36 0.02
C VAL A 38 -33.84 1.04 0.55
N LEU A 39 -33.86 1.53 1.79
CA LEU A 39 -32.74 2.23 2.40
C LEU A 39 -31.54 1.30 2.62
N MET A 40 -31.78 0.05 3.06
CA MET A 40 -30.74 -0.99 3.12
C MET A 40 -30.21 -1.34 1.73
N GLY A 41 -31.06 -1.42 0.71
CA GLY A 41 -30.65 -1.61 -0.69
C GLY A 41 -29.76 -0.48 -1.20
N CYS A 42 -30.09 0.77 -0.90
CA CYS A 42 -29.28 1.94 -1.24
C CYS A 42 -27.94 1.94 -0.51
N ILE A 43 -27.89 1.54 0.77
CA ILE A 43 -26.63 1.40 1.51
C ILE A 43 -25.76 0.31 0.88
N VAL A 44 -26.33 -0.85 0.52
CA VAL A 44 -25.59 -1.92 -0.16
C VAL A 44 -25.06 -1.45 -1.52
N LEU A 45 -25.86 -0.75 -2.31
CA LEU A 45 -25.43 -0.18 -3.59
C LEU A 45 -24.39 0.92 -3.43
N ALA A 46 -24.49 1.76 -2.38
CA ALA A 46 -23.50 2.79 -2.07
C ALA A 46 -22.18 2.18 -1.57
N CYS A 47 -22.23 1.14 -0.74
CA CYS A 47 -21.05 0.40 -0.30
C CYS A 47 -20.38 -0.40 -1.44
N GLN A 48 -21.11 -0.69 -2.52
CA GLN A 48 -20.53 -1.27 -3.73
C GLN A 48 -19.81 -0.24 -4.64
N HIS A 49 -19.86 1.06 -4.33
CA HIS A 49 -19.35 2.08 -5.23
C HIS A 49 -17.85 2.39 -5.11
N GLU A 50 -17.17 2.04 -4.02
CA GLU A 50 -15.73 2.31 -3.88
C GLU A 50 -14.97 1.19 -3.15
N VAL A 51 -14.95 -0.01 -3.73
CA VAL A 51 -13.80 -0.90 -3.59
C VAL A 51 -13.55 -1.55 -4.95
N ARG A 52 -12.86 -0.81 -5.83
CA ARG A 52 -12.12 -1.41 -6.96
C ARG A 52 -10.69 -1.77 -6.53
N GLU A 53 -10.50 -2.20 -5.29
CA GLU A 53 -9.37 -3.05 -4.98
C GLU A 53 -9.78 -4.46 -5.38
N HIS A 54 -9.17 -4.97 -6.45
CA HIS A 54 -9.21 -6.39 -6.76
C HIS A 54 -8.43 -7.15 -5.67
N VAL A 55 -9.04 -7.29 -4.48
CA VAL A 55 -8.60 -8.25 -3.48
C VAL A 55 -8.87 -9.63 -4.07
N TYR A 56 -7.79 -10.37 -4.32
CA TYR A 56 -7.82 -11.73 -4.84
C TYR A 56 -8.51 -12.66 -3.84
N ILE A 57 -9.70 -13.16 -4.18
CA ILE A 57 -10.37 -14.25 -3.47
C ILE A 57 -10.03 -15.55 -4.21
N PRO A 58 -9.32 -16.50 -3.58
CA PRO A 58 -9.04 -17.80 -4.18
C PRO A 58 -10.35 -18.55 -4.46
N GLY A 59 -10.60 -18.90 -5.72
CA GLY A 59 -11.71 -19.79 -6.11
C GLY A 59 -12.80 -19.17 -7.00
N GLU A 60 -12.80 -17.85 -7.24
CA GLU A 60 -13.71 -17.30 -8.26
C GLU A 60 -13.18 -17.53 -9.69
N PRO A 61 -13.99 -18.05 -10.62
CA PRO A 61 -13.61 -18.16 -12.02
C PRO A 61 -13.45 -16.76 -12.60
N ARG A 62 -12.20 -16.34 -12.81
CA ARG A 62 -11.86 -15.11 -13.54
C ARG A 62 -12.68 -15.08 -14.83
N LYS A 63 -13.64 -14.16 -14.96
CA LYS A 63 -14.22 -13.82 -16.26
C LYS A 63 -13.06 -13.38 -17.15
N SER A 64 -12.64 -14.28 -18.03
CA SER A 64 -11.62 -14.05 -19.04
C SER A 64 -12.03 -12.84 -19.88
N LYS A 65 -11.48 -11.68 -19.52
CA LYS A 65 -11.27 -10.59 -20.47
C LYS A 65 -9.84 -10.77 -20.98
N THR A 66 -9.59 -11.88 -21.69
CA THR A 66 -8.32 -12.08 -22.38
C THR A 66 -8.08 -10.90 -23.30
N LEU A 67 -6.90 -10.30 -23.19
CA LEU A 67 -6.48 -9.22 -24.07
C LEU A 67 -6.43 -9.75 -25.51
N ALA A 68 -6.76 -8.92 -26.50
CA ALA A 68 -6.61 -9.33 -27.90
C ALA A 68 -5.13 -9.35 -28.27
N ALA A 69 -4.64 -10.47 -28.81
CA ALA A 69 -3.25 -10.67 -29.27
C ALA A 69 -2.96 -9.88 -30.57
N THR A 70 -2.95 -8.54 -30.48
CA THR A 70 -2.80 -7.64 -31.64
C THR A 70 -1.34 -7.40 -32.05
N ASN A 71 -0.37 -7.68 -31.19
CA ASN A 71 1.06 -7.52 -31.43
C ASN A 71 1.84 -8.67 -30.76
N PRO A 72 3.13 -8.89 -31.10
CA PRO A 72 3.92 -9.98 -30.54
C PRO A 72 3.99 -9.96 -29.01
N THR A 73 4.11 -8.76 -28.41
CA THR A 73 4.13 -8.58 -26.95
C THR A 73 2.82 -9.05 -26.31
N ARG A 74 1.66 -8.68 -26.85
CA ARG A 74 0.36 -9.13 -26.36
C ARG A 74 0.09 -10.60 -26.61
N ALA A 75 0.56 -11.15 -27.72
CA ALA A 75 0.46 -12.59 -27.96
C ALA A 75 1.11 -13.37 -26.82
N ARG A 76 2.30 -12.90 -26.38
CA ARG A 76 2.99 -13.48 -25.22
C ARG A 76 2.27 -13.23 -23.89
N VAL A 77 1.72 -12.04 -23.67
CA VAL A 77 0.89 -11.77 -22.47
C VAL A 77 -0.29 -12.76 -22.40
N VAL A 78 -0.99 -12.95 -23.51
CA VAL A 78 -2.14 -13.88 -23.60
C VAL A 78 -1.69 -15.31 -23.33
N GLU A 79 -0.59 -15.76 -23.94
CA GLU A 79 -0.02 -17.09 -23.68
C GLU A 79 0.30 -17.31 -22.19
N LEU A 80 0.87 -16.31 -21.53
CA LEU A 80 1.16 -16.38 -20.09
C LEU A 80 -0.12 -16.39 -19.24
N GLU A 81 -1.09 -15.52 -19.55
CA GLU A 81 -2.39 -15.50 -18.85
C GLU A 81 -3.16 -16.82 -19.02
N ASP A 82 -3.09 -17.44 -20.21
CA ASP A 82 -3.75 -18.72 -20.52
C ASP A 82 -3.17 -19.88 -19.70
N LYS A 83 -1.89 -19.79 -19.28
CA LYS A 83 -1.27 -20.75 -18.34
C LYS A 83 -1.87 -20.69 -16.94
N LYS A 84 -2.66 -19.65 -16.60
CA LYS A 84 -3.33 -19.41 -15.30
C LYS A 84 -2.42 -19.33 -14.06
N THR A 85 -1.12 -19.54 -14.23
CA THR A 85 -0.08 -19.36 -13.20
C THR A 85 0.54 -17.97 -13.22
N TRP A 86 0.16 -17.13 -14.19
CA TRP A 86 0.66 -15.76 -14.33
C TRP A 86 -0.44 -14.73 -14.11
N TYR A 87 -0.05 -13.53 -13.71
CA TYR A 87 -0.93 -12.37 -13.65
C TYR A 87 -0.21 -11.08 -14.06
N ARG A 88 -0.98 -10.10 -14.51
CA ARG A 88 -0.48 -8.75 -14.81
C ARG A 88 -0.23 -8.01 -13.51
N HIS A 89 1.04 -7.77 -13.21
CA HIS A 89 1.49 -7.06 -12.03
C HIS A 89 1.57 -5.55 -12.28
N LEU A 90 2.18 -5.16 -13.41
CA LEU A 90 2.21 -3.77 -13.86
C LEU A 90 1.88 -3.75 -15.35
N ALA A 91 0.99 -2.89 -15.80
CA ALA A 91 0.66 -2.82 -17.23
C ALA A 91 0.25 -1.42 -17.66
N LEU A 92 0.68 -1.04 -18.87
CA LEU A 92 0.28 0.13 -19.61
C LEU A 92 -0.05 -0.31 -21.04
N PHE A 93 -1.32 -0.23 -21.45
CA PHE A 93 -1.76 -0.72 -22.76
C PHE A 93 -3.00 0.00 -23.28
N GLN A 94 -3.29 -0.11 -24.58
CA GLN A 94 -4.48 0.50 -25.19
C GLN A 94 -5.66 -0.46 -25.25
N ASN A 95 -6.75 -0.17 -24.55
CA ASN A 95 -8.00 -0.92 -24.69
C ASN A 95 -8.98 -0.20 -25.65
N LYS A 96 -10.17 -0.78 -25.87
CA LYS A 96 -11.19 -0.19 -26.77
C LYS A 96 -11.68 1.22 -26.36
N ILE A 97 -11.46 1.59 -25.10
CA ILE A 97 -11.94 2.84 -24.46
C ILE A 97 -10.77 3.83 -24.29
N GLY A 98 -9.51 3.38 -24.44
CA GLY A 98 -8.30 4.20 -24.34
C GLY A 98 -7.20 3.55 -23.50
N THR A 99 -6.28 4.35 -22.97
CA THR A 99 -5.15 3.85 -22.16
C THR A 99 -5.64 3.24 -20.86
N ALA A 100 -5.26 2.00 -20.59
CA ALA A 100 -5.45 1.30 -19.34
C ALA A 100 -4.13 1.17 -18.60
N VAL A 101 -4.20 1.30 -17.27
CA VAL A 101 -3.08 1.11 -16.35
C VAL A 101 -3.48 0.05 -15.32
N VAL A 102 -2.59 -0.88 -15.04
CA VAL A 102 -2.67 -1.85 -13.93
C VAL A 102 -1.41 -1.67 -13.10
N GLN A 103 -1.55 -1.62 -11.78
CA GLN A 103 -0.44 -1.44 -10.86
C GLN A 103 -0.66 -2.27 -9.59
N SER A 104 0.39 -2.97 -9.15
CA SER A 104 0.45 -3.66 -7.85
C SER A 104 1.83 -3.48 -7.22
N LYS A 105 1.90 -3.64 -5.89
CA LYS A 105 3.15 -3.61 -5.12
C LYS A 105 3.84 -4.98 -5.19
N PRO A 106 5.19 -5.06 -5.28
CA PRO A 106 6.16 -3.96 -5.36
C PRO A 106 6.35 -3.44 -6.81
N ILE A 107 6.78 -2.18 -6.98
CA ILE A 107 7.07 -1.65 -8.33
C ILE A 107 8.48 -2.09 -8.75
N ILE A 108 8.56 -3.05 -9.68
CA ILE A 108 9.85 -3.66 -10.07
C ILE A 108 10.59 -2.90 -11.17
N LEU A 109 9.89 -2.08 -11.95
CA LEU A 109 10.48 -1.33 -13.06
C LEU A 109 10.58 0.14 -12.67
N GLN A 110 11.75 0.73 -12.90
CA GLN A 110 12.03 2.12 -12.57
C GLN A 110 12.35 2.92 -13.82
N LEU A 111 12.20 4.25 -13.73
CA LEU A 111 12.65 5.17 -14.77
C LEU A 111 13.60 6.19 -14.15
N LYS A 112 14.90 6.11 -14.50
CA LYS A 112 15.95 6.99 -13.98
C LYS A 112 16.51 7.84 -15.12
N ALA A 113 16.38 9.17 -15.00
CA ALA A 113 16.82 10.11 -16.03
C ALA A 113 16.32 9.72 -17.44
N ASP A 114 15.04 9.37 -17.54
CA ASP A 114 14.35 8.92 -18.77
C ASP A 114 14.83 7.60 -19.39
N HIS A 115 15.64 6.84 -18.66
CA HIS A 115 16.03 5.48 -19.02
C HIS A 115 15.36 4.46 -18.11
N PHE A 116 14.86 3.36 -18.67
CA PHE A 116 14.32 2.26 -17.87
C PHE A 116 15.44 1.59 -17.11
N ALA A 117 15.22 1.32 -15.83
CA ALA A 117 16.18 0.65 -14.97
C ALA A 117 15.49 -0.46 -14.17
N LEU A 118 16.25 -1.51 -13.86
CA LEU A 118 15.83 -2.57 -12.94
C LEU A 118 16.63 -2.46 -11.64
N PRO A 119 15.96 -2.45 -10.47
CA PRO A 119 16.63 -2.59 -9.18
C PRO A 119 17.45 -3.89 -9.15
N GLU A 120 18.61 -3.86 -8.48
CA GLU A 120 19.51 -5.02 -8.37
C GLU A 120 18.79 -6.28 -7.90
N ASP A 121 17.89 -6.14 -6.92
CA ASP A 121 17.08 -7.22 -6.35
C ASP A 121 16.28 -7.99 -7.41
N TYR A 122 15.84 -7.32 -8.49
CA TYR A 122 14.99 -7.91 -9.53
C TYR A 122 15.73 -8.23 -10.83
N LYS A 123 17.00 -7.84 -10.99
CA LYS A 123 17.76 -8.06 -12.23
C LYS A 123 17.89 -9.54 -12.59
N TYR A 124 18.16 -10.38 -11.60
CA TYR A 124 18.34 -11.82 -11.81
C TYR A 124 17.01 -12.58 -11.88
N GLU A 125 15.96 -12.02 -11.28
CA GLU A 125 14.60 -12.59 -11.22
C GLU A 125 13.70 -12.17 -12.40
N SER A 126 14.20 -11.30 -13.29
CA SER A 126 13.44 -10.79 -14.43
C SER A 126 13.98 -11.31 -15.77
N ALA A 127 13.07 -11.73 -16.64
CA ALA A 127 13.33 -11.92 -18.07
C ALA A 127 12.72 -10.76 -18.86
N ILE A 128 13.44 -10.23 -19.84
CA ILE A 128 13.02 -9.04 -20.61
C ILE A 128 12.75 -9.46 -22.05
N TYR A 129 11.64 -8.97 -22.60
CA TYR A 129 11.27 -9.15 -23.99
C TYR A 129 10.87 -7.81 -24.60
N ILE A 130 11.48 -7.49 -25.74
CA ILE A 130 11.19 -6.29 -26.53
C ILE A 130 10.66 -6.76 -27.88
N ASP A 131 9.46 -6.30 -28.25
CA ASP A 131 8.77 -6.68 -29.49
C ASP A 131 8.62 -8.20 -29.66
N GLY A 132 8.37 -8.89 -28.55
CA GLY A 132 8.22 -10.35 -28.48
C GLY A 132 9.53 -11.16 -28.50
N LYS A 133 10.69 -10.52 -28.62
CA LYS A 133 12.01 -11.17 -28.61
C LYS A 133 12.71 -10.97 -27.29
N GLU A 134 13.44 -11.97 -26.83
CA GLU A 134 14.25 -11.84 -25.61
C GLU A 134 15.32 -10.78 -25.79
N ALA A 135 15.49 -9.94 -24.78
CA ALA A 135 16.39 -8.80 -24.79
C ALA A 135 17.18 -8.71 -23.49
N SER A 136 18.30 -8.01 -23.54
CA SER A 136 19.15 -7.78 -22.37
C SER A 136 18.71 -6.53 -21.59
N VAL A 137 19.23 -6.36 -20.37
CA VAL A 137 18.94 -5.19 -19.54
C VAL A 137 19.46 -3.91 -20.21
N GLU A 138 20.60 -3.97 -20.89
CA GLU A 138 21.18 -2.83 -21.61
C GLU A 138 20.31 -2.39 -22.80
N ALA A 139 19.54 -3.32 -23.39
CA ALA A 139 18.59 -2.99 -24.44
C ALA A 139 17.36 -2.26 -23.86
N LEU A 140 16.91 -2.63 -22.65
CA LEU A 140 15.83 -1.95 -21.94
C LEU A 140 16.22 -0.51 -21.56
N GLU A 141 17.44 -0.30 -21.05
CA GLU A 141 17.97 1.02 -20.67
C GLU A 141 18.04 2.00 -21.85
N LYS A 142 18.25 1.50 -23.07
CA LYS A 142 18.28 2.34 -24.29
C LYS A 142 16.90 2.78 -24.78
N LEU A 143 15.82 2.20 -24.27
CA LEU A 143 14.47 2.57 -24.68
C LEU A 143 14.06 3.88 -24.02
N SER A 144 13.56 4.81 -24.84
CA SER A 144 12.91 6.01 -24.31
C SER A 144 11.40 5.77 -24.09
N PRO A 145 10.81 6.29 -23.00
CA PRO A 145 9.37 6.18 -22.69
C PRO A 145 8.43 6.61 -23.81
N GLU A 146 8.88 7.56 -24.64
CA GLU A 146 8.14 8.12 -25.77
C GLU A 146 7.89 7.11 -26.90
N PHE A 147 8.79 6.14 -27.08
CA PHE A 147 8.69 5.12 -28.13
C PHE A 147 8.11 3.80 -27.63
N VAL A 148 7.80 3.67 -26.34
CA VAL A 148 7.09 2.51 -25.83
C VAL A 148 5.61 2.66 -26.21
N SER A 149 4.99 1.69 -26.84
CA SER A 149 3.53 1.70 -27.03
C SER A 149 2.83 1.05 -25.85
N GLU A 150 3.31 -0.13 -25.46
CA GLU A 150 2.74 -0.93 -24.39
C GLU A 150 3.84 -1.53 -23.52
N LEU A 151 3.54 -1.67 -22.24
CA LEU A 151 4.44 -2.22 -21.26
C LEU A 151 3.66 -3.17 -20.36
N PHE A 152 4.17 -4.36 -20.14
CA PHE A 152 3.61 -5.33 -19.21
C PHE A 152 4.72 -5.91 -18.37
N VAL A 153 4.44 -6.04 -17.08
CA VAL A 153 5.18 -6.85 -16.14
C VAL A 153 4.23 -7.95 -15.72
N MET A 154 4.58 -9.17 -16.09
CA MET A 154 3.89 -10.37 -15.67
C MET A 154 4.63 -10.96 -14.48
N HIS A 155 3.89 -11.40 -13.47
CA HIS A 155 4.44 -12.12 -12.33
C HIS A 155 3.80 -13.51 -12.24
N GLN A 156 4.62 -14.51 -11.93
CA GLN A 156 4.17 -15.87 -11.71
C GLN A 156 3.78 -16.08 -10.25
N TRP A 157 2.69 -16.82 -10.03
CA TRP A 157 2.32 -17.26 -8.69
C TRP A 157 3.29 -18.33 -8.19
N GLU A 158 4.07 -18.02 -7.17
CA GLU A 158 5.09 -18.91 -6.59
C GLU A 158 4.51 -20.19 -5.98
N ASN A 159 3.29 -20.13 -5.44
CA ASN A 159 2.67 -21.21 -4.67
C ASN A 159 1.70 -22.09 -5.48
N MET A 160 1.69 -21.97 -6.82
CA MET A 160 0.80 -22.78 -7.66
C MET A 160 1.43 -24.13 -8.00
N PRO A 161 0.66 -25.23 -7.99
CA PRO A 161 1.19 -26.58 -8.26
C PRO A 161 1.79 -26.71 -9.67
N ASP A 162 1.22 -26.00 -10.65
CA ASP A 162 1.67 -25.98 -12.05
C ASP A 162 2.65 -24.83 -12.35
N ALA A 163 3.18 -24.15 -11.33
CA ALA A 163 4.16 -23.10 -11.53
C ALA A 163 5.48 -23.70 -12.03
N ASP A 164 5.90 -23.26 -13.20
CA ASP A 164 7.24 -23.53 -13.72
C ASP A 164 8.30 -22.90 -12.81
N LYS A 165 9.08 -23.74 -12.12
CA LYS A 165 10.14 -23.33 -11.20
C LYS A 165 11.45 -22.97 -11.90
N GLN A 166 11.58 -23.25 -13.19
CA GLN A 166 12.79 -22.93 -13.97
C GLN A 166 12.68 -21.55 -14.62
N THR A 167 11.46 -21.11 -14.91
CA THR A 167 11.22 -19.77 -15.45
C THR A 167 11.41 -18.70 -14.37
N LYS A 168 12.02 -17.59 -14.75
CA LYS A 168 12.16 -16.41 -13.90
C LYS A 168 10.78 -15.86 -13.48
N PRO A 169 10.56 -15.50 -12.21
CA PRO A 169 9.23 -15.15 -11.71
C PRO A 169 8.65 -13.88 -12.35
N TYR A 170 9.49 -12.95 -12.82
CA TYR A 170 9.05 -11.75 -13.51
C TYR A 170 9.37 -11.81 -15.01
N GLN A 171 8.37 -11.48 -15.84
CA GLN A 171 8.56 -11.25 -17.27
C GLN A 171 8.16 -9.83 -17.65
N ILE A 172 9.12 -9.05 -18.13
CA ILE A 172 8.95 -7.67 -18.58
C ILE A 172 8.82 -7.68 -20.09
N LEU A 173 7.68 -7.25 -20.59
CA LEU A 173 7.29 -7.33 -21.99
C LEU A 173 7.03 -5.91 -22.48
N VAL A 174 7.83 -5.44 -23.43
CA VAL A 174 7.77 -4.07 -23.96
C VAL A 174 7.46 -4.15 -25.45
N GLN A 175 6.46 -3.39 -25.89
CA GLN A 175 6.17 -3.17 -27.32
C GLN A 175 6.65 -1.78 -27.70
N THR A 176 7.55 -1.68 -28.66
CA THR A 176 8.01 -0.39 -29.20
C THR A 176 7.13 0.09 -30.36
N SER A 177 7.24 1.38 -30.67
CA SER A 177 6.59 2.06 -31.78
C SER A 177 7.64 2.83 -32.57
N SER A 178 7.51 2.85 -33.89
CA SER A 178 8.38 3.62 -34.78
C SER A 178 8.15 5.13 -34.71
N ARG A 179 7.04 5.56 -34.09
CA ARG A 179 6.69 6.97 -33.86
C ARG A 179 6.46 7.23 -32.37
N PRO A 180 6.75 8.45 -31.89
CA PRO A 180 6.42 8.85 -30.53
C PRO A 180 4.93 8.65 -30.24
N VAL A 181 4.63 8.06 -29.10
CA VAL A 181 3.26 7.81 -28.63
C VAL A 181 2.79 8.99 -27.80
N VAL A 182 1.56 9.44 -28.02
CA VAL A 182 1.01 10.61 -27.30
C VAL A 182 0.88 10.32 -25.80
N PHE A 183 1.42 11.21 -24.97
CA PHE A 183 1.33 11.15 -23.51
C PHE A 183 0.03 11.78 -23.03
N ASN A 184 -1.01 10.94 -22.87
CA ASN A 184 -2.20 11.33 -22.12
C ASN A 184 -1.97 11.27 -20.61
N GLU A 185 -2.90 11.82 -19.83
CA GLU A 185 -2.77 11.93 -18.38
C GLU A 185 -2.48 10.59 -17.68
N ARG A 186 -3.13 9.50 -18.09
CA ARG A 186 -2.86 8.16 -17.54
C ARG A 186 -1.45 7.68 -17.82
N ARG A 187 -0.96 7.94 -19.03
CA ARG A 187 0.40 7.59 -19.43
C ARG A 187 1.43 8.42 -18.66
N LYS A 188 1.18 9.73 -18.51
CA LYS A 188 2.01 10.61 -17.67
C LYS A 188 2.09 10.08 -16.25
N GLN A 189 0.95 9.84 -15.59
CA GLN A 189 0.88 9.28 -14.24
C GLN A 189 1.66 7.96 -14.12
N PHE A 190 1.51 7.06 -15.10
CA PHE A 190 2.25 5.80 -15.10
C PHE A 190 3.76 5.99 -15.14
N PHE A 191 4.28 6.85 -16.01
CA PHE A 191 5.73 7.11 -16.06
C PHE A 191 6.23 7.91 -14.87
N THR A 192 5.43 8.82 -14.33
CA THR A 192 5.71 9.51 -13.06
C THR A 192 5.80 8.51 -11.90
N LEU A 193 4.96 7.48 -11.87
CA LEU A 193 5.09 6.38 -10.90
C LEU A 193 6.43 5.64 -11.05
N LEU A 194 6.87 5.32 -12.28
CA LEU A 194 8.17 4.65 -12.49
C LEU A 194 9.35 5.54 -12.08
N GLN A 195 9.24 6.86 -12.29
CA GLN A 195 10.23 7.84 -11.83
C GLN A 195 10.25 7.92 -10.30
N ALA A 196 9.09 7.97 -9.65
CA ALA A 196 8.98 7.96 -8.20
C ALA A 196 9.52 6.65 -7.59
N ALA A 197 9.31 5.51 -8.26
CA ALA A 197 9.85 4.21 -7.86
C ALA A 197 11.38 4.16 -7.91
N ALA A 198 12.04 5.02 -8.69
CA ALA A 198 13.50 5.16 -8.67
C ALA A 198 14.02 5.88 -7.42
N LEU A 199 13.18 6.65 -6.73
CA LEU A 199 13.50 7.44 -5.53
C LEU A 199 12.95 6.81 -4.23
N SER A 200 11.96 5.93 -4.35
CA SER A 200 11.23 5.35 -3.23
C SER A 200 11.01 3.86 -3.42
N LYS A 201 11.14 3.10 -2.32
CA LYS A 201 10.70 1.69 -2.25
C LYS A 201 9.17 1.57 -2.20
N HIS A 202 8.49 2.61 -1.72
CA HIS A 202 7.04 2.65 -1.51
C HIS A 202 6.40 3.86 -2.24
N PRO A 203 6.50 3.94 -3.58
CA PRO A 203 6.01 5.09 -4.32
C PRO A 203 4.49 5.28 -4.23
N LEU A 204 3.73 4.22 -3.89
CA LEU A 204 2.28 4.29 -3.63
C LEU A 204 1.95 4.63 -2.17
N GLY A 205 2.93 5.00 -1.36
CA GLY A 205 2.80 5.28 0.05
C GLY A 205 2.80 4.03 0.93
N GLU A 206 3.28 4.21 2.16
CA GLU A 206 3.32 3.18 3.20
C GLU A 206 3.30 3.82 4.58
N THR A 207 2.74 3.11 5.57
CA THR A 207 2.66 3.58 6.94
C THR A 207 3.30 2.57 7.87
N PHE A 208 4.14 3.05 8.78
CA PHE A 208 4.72 2.24 9.84
C PHE A 208 4.27 2.77 11.20
N SER A 209 4.16 1.86 12.17
CA SER A 209 3.81 2.22 13.54
C SER A 209 4.73 1.51 14.51
N PHE A 210 5.28 2.27 15.45
CA PHE A 210 6.21 1.78 16.45
C PHE A 210 5.67 2.12 17.83
N ASN A 211 5.59 1.12 18.70
CA ASN A 211 5.56 1.36 20.14
C ASN A 211 7.00 1.61 20.65
N MET A 212 7.16 2.01 21.91
CA MET A 212 8.50 2.30 22.48
C MET A 212 9.52 1.16 22.32
N ASN A 213 9.12 -0.11 22.52
CA ASN A 213 10.07 -1.22 22.42
C ASN A 213 10.49 -1.43 20.96
N GLN A 214 9.53 -1.38 20.04
CA GLN A 214 9.79 -1.44 18.60
C GLN A 214 10.64 -0.26 18.14
N LEU A 215 10.46 0.93 18.72
CA LEU A 215 11.26 2.10 18.42
C LEU A 215 12.70 1.97 18.94
N LEU A 216 12.89 1.41 20.14
CA LEU A 216 14.22 1.09 20.67
C LEU A 216 14.95 0.10 19.76
N GLU A 217 14.24 -0.93 19.30
CA GLU A 217 14.77 -1.91 18.36
C GLU A 217 15.08 -1.28 16.99
N ALA A 218 14.14 -0.53 16.41
CA ALA A 218 14.30 0.17 15.14
C ALA A 218 15.49 1.14 15.16
N THR A 219 15.63 1.93 16.23
CA THR A 219 16.76 2.86 16.39
C THR A 219 18.08 2.14 16.61
N PHE A 220 18.08 0.96 17.22
CA PHE A 220 19.27 0.12 17.40
C PHE A 220 19.76 -0.49 16.07
N PHE A 221 18.83 -0.98 15.24
CA PHE A 221 19.16 -1.54 13.91
C PHE A 221 19.22 -0.50 12.79
N HIS A 222 19.10 0.79 13.13
CA HIS A 222 19.09 1.89 12.18
C HIS A 222 18.00 1.76 11.09
N ASP A 223 16.81 1.28 11.46
CA ASP A 223 15.67 1.19 10.56
C ASP A 223 15.18 2.60 10.17
N LYS A 224 15.41 2.94 8.91
CA LYS A 224 15.06 4.24 8.32
C LYS A 224 13.56 4.48 8.23
N ASN A 225 12.73 3.44 8.32
CA ASN A 225 11.27 3.57 8.32
C ASN A 225 10.76 4.33 9.55
N ALA A 226 11.53 4.36 10.65
CA ALA A 226 11.20 5.16 11.83
C ALA A 226 11.45 6.66 11.65
N LEU A 227 12.20 7.08 10.60
CA LEU A 227 12.61 8.47 10.31
C LEU A 227 13.47 9.16 11.38
N VAL A 228 13.60 8.54 12.55
CA VAL A 228 14.32 9.04 13.72
C VAL A 228 15.36 8.02 14.19
N GLU A 229 16.40 8.53 14.83
CA GLU A 229 17.40 7.77 15.56
C GLU A 229 17.41 8.18 17.03
N ARG A 230 18.00 7.31 17.86
CA ARG A 230 18.23 7.58 19.28
C ARG A 230 19.58 8.27 19.45
N THR A 231 19.59 9.40 20.13
CA THR A 231 20.80 10.10 20.55
C THR A 231 21.44 9.43 21.78
N LYS A 232 22.70 9.77 22.07
CA LYS A 232 23.41 9.29 23.27
C LYS A 232 22.68 9.58 24.58
N ASN A 233 21.88 10.66 24.62
CA ASN A 233 21.11 11.07 25.79
C ASN A 233 19.69 10.47 25.82
N GLU A 234 19.43 9.39 25.07
CA GLU A 234 18.14 8.71 24.96
C GLU A 234 16.98 9.55 24.38
N HIS A 235 17.27 10.69 23.76
CA HIS A 235 16.29 11.49 23.05
C HIS A 235 16.25 11.13 21.57
N LEU A 236 15.15 11.43 20.90
CA LEU A 236 15.01 11.21 19.46
C LEU A 236 15.72 12.31 18.65
N ARG A 237 16.16 11.98 17.44
CA ARG A 237 16.63 12.94 16.45
C ARG A 237 16.20 12.45 15.08
N MET A 238 15.68 13.31 14.23
CA MET A 238 15.40 12.92 12.84
C MET A 238 16.70 12.66 12.08
N TYR A 239 16.72 11.68 11.19
CA TYR A 239 17.86 11.53 10.28
C TYR A 239 17.98 12.76 9.38
N ASP A 240 19.22 13.20 9.15
CA ASP A 240 19.50 14.43 8.40
C ASP A 240 18.86 14.42 7.00
N GLU A 241 18.84 13.26 6.33
CA GLU A 241 18.23 13.04 5.01
C GLU A 241 16.71 13.27 4.94
N TYR A 242 15.99 13.20 6.07
CA TYR A 242 14.54 13.36 6.14
C TYR A 242 14.09 14.72 6.67
N THR A 243 15.00 15.52 7.22
CA THR A 243 14.65 16.80 7.87
C THR A 243 13.97 17.80 6.93
N GLY A 244 14.36 17.84 5.65
CA GLY A 244 13.76 18.74 4.64
C GLY A 244 12.56 18.16 3.90
N THR A 245 12.22 16.89 4.13
CA THR A 245 11.18 16.16 3.37
C THR A 245 10.09 15.58 4.25
N THR A 246 10.07 15.91 5.54
CA THR A 246 9.12 15.36 6.52
C THR A 246 8.34 16.46 7.24
N GLU A 247 7.02 16.30 7.32
CA GLU A 247 6.19 17.06 8.26
C GLU A 247 6.14 16.36 9.62
N VAL A 248 6.36 17.12 10.69
CA VAL A 248 6.45 16.59 12.05
C VAL A 248 5.26 17.06 12.87
N PHE A 249 4.65 16.12 13.59
CA PHE A 249 3.58 16.35 14.52
C PHE A 249 3.91 15.69 15.86
N ILE A 250 3.86 16.44 16.96
CA ILE A 250 4.01 15.91 18.32
C ILE A 250 2.69 16.12 19.04
N ASN A 251 2.05 15.04 19.49
CA ASN A 251 0.69 15.05 20.06
C ASN A 251 -0.33 15.76 19.15
N ASN A 252 -0.27 15.48 17.85
CA ASN A 252 -1.09 16.09 16.80
C ASN A 252 -0.89 17.61 16.63
N LEU A 253 0.17 18.19 17.20
CA LEU A 253 0.53 19.59 17.00
C LEU A 253 1.70 19.70 16.01
N PRO A 254 1.60 20.57 14.98
CA PRO A 254 2.70 20.83 14.06
C PRO A 254 3.96 21.23 14.84
N SER A 255 5.07 20.57 14.55
CA SER A 255 6.35 20.70 15.27
C SER A 255 7.50 20.78 14.28
N THR A 256 8.68 21.15 14.78
CA THR A 256 9.91 21.21 13.99
C THR A 256 10.80 20.00 14.27
N PRO A 257 11.77 19.68 13.39
CA PRO A 257 12.80 18.68 13.66
C PRO A 257 13.62 18.97 14.93
N ALA A 258 13.69 20.22 15.38
CA ALA A 258 14.33 20.59 16.64
C ALA A 258 13.52 20.13 17.86
N ASP A 259 12.19 20.20 17.79
CA ASP A 259 11.29 19.76 18.87
C ASP A 259 11.34 18.24 19.07
N VAL A 260 11.63 17.47 18.02
CA VAL A 260 11.84 16.01 18.14
C VAL A 260 12.97 15.70 19.13
N LYS A 261 13.99 16.56 19.22
CA LYS A 261 15.13 16.40 20.15
C LYS A 261 14.77 16.56 21.61
N THR A 262 13.60 17.11 21.92
CA THR A 262 13.12 17.21 23.30
C THR A 262 12.34 15.97 23.73
N VAL A 263 12.03 15.06 22.81
CA VAL A 263 11.28 13.83 23.13
C VAL A 263 12.22 12.73 23.57
N HIS A 264 12.08 12.29 24.82
CA HIS A 264 12.79 11.14 25.33
C HIS A 264 12.15 9.84 24.80
N VAL A 265 12.94 8.84 24.39
CA VAL A 265 12.42 7.59 23.81
C VAL A 265 11.38 6.91 24.69
N ARG A 266 11.62 6.88 26.01
CA ARG A 266 10.69 6.30 27.01
C ARG A 266 9.36 7.05 27.17
N GLU A 267 9.28 8.29 26.71
CA GLU A 267 8.03 9.06 26.70
C GLU A 267 7.17 8.74 25.49
N VAL A 268 7.72 8.10 24.46
CA VAL A 268 6.96 7.72 23.28
C VAL A 268 5.93 6.64 23.65
N ALA A 269 4.66 6.96 23.42
CA ALA A 269 3.56 6.00 23.48
C ALA A 269 3.42 5.27 22.15
N ARG A 270 3.34 6.04 21.06
CA ARG A 270 3.27 5.60 19.67
C ARG A 270 4.07 6.57 18.82
N LEU A 271 4.75 6.04 17.81
CA LEU A 271 5.33 6.79 16.72
C LEU A 271 4.77 6.22 15.43
N TYR A 272 4.18 7.09 14.61
CA TYR A 272 3.69 6.74 13.28
C TYR A 272 4.52 7.47 12.24
N THR A 273 4.94 6.74 11.23
CA THR A 273 5.54 7.33 10.03
C THR A 273 4.66 6.98 8.85
N LYS A 274 4.55 7.94 7.93
CA LYS A 274 3.82 7.76 6.68
C LYS A 274 4.68 8.30 5.56
N GLU A 275 4.97 7.45 4.59
CA GLU A 275 5.38 7.91 3.27
C GLU A 275 4.12 8.22 2.46
N ARG A 276 4.02 9.47 1.98
CA ARG A 276 2.92 9.90 1.12
C ARG A 276 3.01 9.21 -0.25
N PRO A 277 1.89 9.00 -0.94
CA PRO A 277 1.92 8.49 -2.30
C PRO A 277 2.53 9.54 -3.26
N TYR A 278 3.14 9.06 -4.35
CA TYR A 278 3.89 9.91 -5.30
C TYR A 278 3.07 11.03 -5.93
N ASP A 279 1.76 10.83 -6.05
CA ASP A 279 0.83 11.82 -6.59
C ASP A 279 0.59 13.00 -5.65
N GLU A 280 1.14 12.98 -4.43
CA GLU A 280 1.18 14.11 -3.50
C GLU A 280 2.56 14.79 -3.46
N TRP A 281 3.65 14.03 -3.29
CA TRP A 281 4.99 14.60 -3.07
C TRP A 281 5.84 14.73 -4.32
N PHE A 282 5.53 13.99 -5.40
CA PHE A 282 6.29 13.96 -6.64
C PHE A 282 5.56 14.70 -7.78
N ARG A 283 4.89 15.80 -7.43
CA ARG A 283 4.22 16.69 -8.40
C ARG A 283 5.06 17.93 -8.68
N ALA A 284 4.88 18.51 -9.88
CA ALA A 284 5.60 19.70 -10.30
C ALA A 284 4.98 21.03 -9.82
N ASP A 285 3.68 21.04 -9.51
CA ASP A 285 2.89 22.23 -9.20
C ASP A 285 3.01 22.64 -7.72
N TYR A 286 2.74 21.70 -6.81
CA TYR A 286 2.81 21.94 -5.37
C TYR A 286 3.15 20.63 -4.63
N PRO A 287 4.44 20.25 -4.57
CA PRO A 287 4.84 19.03 -3.90
C PRO A 287 4.68 19.16 -2.39
N SER A 288 3.91 18.26 -1.79
CA SER A 288 3.90 18.08 -0.35
C SER A 288 5.21 17.41 0.12
N PRO A 289 5.68 17.65 1.35
CA PRO A 289 6.75 16.87 1.96
C PRO A 289 6.48 15.37 1.84
N ARG A 290 7.50 14.58 1.46
CA ARG A 290 7.34 13.15 1.17
C ARG A 290 6.88 12.32 2.36
N PHE A 291 7.30 12.69 3.57
CA PHE A 291 7.04 11.93 4.78
C PHE A 291 6.22 12.71 5.79
N GLU A 292 5.52 11.99 6.66
CA GLU A 292 4.94 12.50 7.89
C GLU A 292 5.48 11.70 9.07
N LEU A 293 5.78 12.39 10.17
CA LEU A 293 6.20 11.82 11.43
C LEU A 293 5.25 12.31 12.52
N HIS A 294 4.51 11.38 13.13
CA HIS A 294 3.59 11.65 14.24
C HIS A 294 4.12 10.97 15.49
N ILE A 295 4.36 11.75 16.55
CA ILE A 295 4.85 11.25 17.83
C ILE A 295 3.80 11.53 18.91
N GLU A 296 3.24 10.48 19.50
CA GLU A 296 2.39 10.57 20.67
C GLU A 296 3.23 10.33 21.92
N THR A 297 3.22 11.30 22.85
CA THR A 297 3.99 11.21 24.09
C THR A 297 3.11 10.95 25.31
N THR A 298 3.66 10.25 26.29
CA THR A 298 3.09 10.02 27.62
C THR A 298 4.16 10.32 28.67
N PRO A 299 4.26 11.58 29.14
CA PRO A 299 5.38 12.04 29.96
C PRO A 299 5.51 11.32 31.31
N LYS A 300 4.43 10.73 31.82
CA LYS A 300 4.48 9.94 33.05
C LYS A 300 5.25 8.61 32.90
N ARG A 301 5.56 8.18 31.67
CA ARG A 301 6.20 6.89 31.38
C ARG A 301 7.70 6.90 31.62
N ALA A 302 8.38 8.04 31.45
CA ALA A 302 9.80 8.19 31.77
C ALA A 302 10.11 7.96 33.26
N LYS A 303 9.14 8.21 34.15
CA LYS A 303 9.26 8.02 35.61
C LYS A 303 9.02 6.58 36.08
N ARG A 304 8.63 5.66 35.19
CA ARG A 304 8.44 4.26 35.59
C ARG A 304 9.81 3.63 35.74
N ASP A 305 10.27 3.56 36.99
CA ASP A 305 11.53 2.95 37.41
C ASP A 305 11.84 1.67 36.63
N SER A 306 13.08 1.60 36.15
CA SER A 306 13.72 0.48 35.46
C SER A 306 13.98 -0.74 36.36
N SER A 307 13.12 -1.01 37.35
CA SER A 307 13.29 -2.10 38.31
C SER A 307 12.70 -3.44 37.85
N GLN A 308 12.11 -3.51 36.65
CA GLN A 308 11.71 -4.78 36.04
C GLN A 308 12.54 -5.04 34.78
N TYR A 309 13.78 -5.48 35.00
CA TYR A 309 14.52 -6.23 33.99
C TYR A 309 13.79 -7.56 33.75
N VAL A 310 12.98 -7.64 32.70
CA VAL A 310 12.63 -8.94 32.12
C VAL A 310 13.82 -9.36 31.28
N PHE A 311 14.78 -10.03 31.91
CA PHE A 311 15.79 -10.80 31.20
C PHE A 311 15.07 -11.86 30.36
N SER A 312 15.05 -11.68 29.05
CA SER A 312 14.85 -12.80 28.14
C SER A 312 16.09 -13.70 28.27
N PRO A 313 15.95 -15.01 28.49
CA PRO A 313 17.10 -15.93 28.62
C PRO A 313 17.91 -16.10 27.32
N PHE A 314 17.56 -15.38 26.24
CA PHE A 314 18.20 -15.49 24.93
C PHE A 314 19.08 -14.29 24.53
N TYR A 315 19.20 -13.26 25.37
CA TYR A 315 20.08 -12.10 25.09
C TYR A 315 21.08 -11.90 26.23
N THR A 316 22.27 -12.46 26.05
CA THR A 316 23.48 -12.17 26.86
C THR A 316 24.45 -11.39 25.98
N GLY A 317 24.38 -10.06 26.06
CA GLY A 317 25.37 -9.15 25.52
C GLY A 317 25.43 -7.95 26.45
N ASP A 318 26.59 -7.72 27.06
CA ASP A 318 26.82 -6.70 28.09
C ASP A 318 26.48 -5.28 27.58
N PHE A 319 25.75 -4.53 28.40
CA PHE A 319 25.30 -3.16 28.19
C PHE A 319 26.26 -2.14 28.81
#